data_AF-A0A2S3U413-F1
#
_entry.id   AF-A0A2S3U413-F1
#
_cell.length_a   1.000
_cell.length_b   1.000
_cell.length_c   1.000
_cell.angle_alpha   90.00
_cell.angle_beta   90.00
_cell.angle_gamma   90.00
#
_symmetry.space_group_name_H-M   'P 1'
#
loop_
_entity.id
_entity.type
_entity.pdbx_description
1 polymer ?
#
loop_
_entity_poly.entity_id
_entity_poly.type
_entity_poly.pdbx_seq_one_letter_code
_entity_poly.pdbx_strand_id
1 'polypeptide(L)'
;MAPNSSGRSILSDVLGVRSEFVRAQNYDEAQMLIASNQGYLIINQRMQSQLDQEIVKMLPLFKGNRNLVQNYYAYWQADNSGYYIETFAELLKQNFA
;
A
#
# COMPACT_ATOMS: atom_id res chain seq x y z
N MET A 1 16.37 2.18 -11.34
CA MET A 1 15.74 3.52 -11.41
C MET A 1 14.24 3.31 -11.41
N ALA A 2 13.58 3.30 -10.25
CA ALA A 2 12.12 3.29 -10.20
C ALA A 2 11.62 4.69 -10.58
N PRO A 3 10.60 4.84 -11.44
CA PRO A 3 10.16 6.16 -11.87
C PRO A 3 9.58 6.93 -10.68
N ASN A 4 9.88 8.23 -10.62
CA ASN A 4 9.21 9.20 -9.76
C ASN A 4 7.73 9.31 -10.15
N SER A 5 6.90 8.32 -9.80
CA SER A 5 5.45 8.39 -9.94
C SER A 5 4.85 9.04 -8.70
N SER A 6 4.37 10.27 -8.85
CA SER A 6 3.50 10.90 -7.84
C SER A 6 2.33 9.97 -7.53
N GLY A 7 1.96 9.79 -6.27
CA GLY A 7 0.99 8.76 -5.83
C GLY A 7 -0.34 8.71 -6.61
N ARG A 8 -0.75 9.81 -7.25
CA ARG A 8 -1.89 9.87 -8.18
C ARG A 8 -1.76 8.92 -9.37
N SER A 9 -0.60 8.83 -10.04
CA SER A 9 -0.47 8.02 -11.25
C SER A 9 -0.59 6.52 -10.97
N ILE A 10 -0.18 6.07 -9.77
CA ILE A 10 -0.32 4.66 -9.37
C ILE A 10 -1.80 4.32 -9.15
N LEU A 11 -2.54 5.20 -8.47
CA LEU A 11 -3.98 4.99 -8.21
C LEU A 11 -4.79 5.02 -9.51
N SER A 12 -4.47 5.91 -10.44
CA SER A 12 -5.17 5.99 -11.73
C SER A 12 -4.77 4.89 -12.70
N ASP A 13 -3.47 4.71 -12.94
CA ASP A 13 -2.99 3.92 -14.08
C ASP A 13 -2.87 2.43 -13.74
N VAL A 14 -2.59 2.10 -12.47
CA VAL A 14 -2.41 0.72 -12.01
C VAL A 14 -3.68 0.16 -11.40
N LEU A 15 -4.32 0.93 -10.50
CA LEU A 15 -5.54 0.51 -9.81
C LEU A 15 -6.83 0.89 -10.54
N GLY A 16 -6.76 1.79 -11.54
CA GLY A 16 -7.93 2.18 -12.33
C GLY A 16 -8.88 3.14 -11.61
N VAL A 17 -8.43 3.81 -10.54
CA VAL A 17 -9.25 4.79 -9.81
C VAL A 17 -9.39 6.06 -10.65
N ARG A 18 -10.62 6.37 -11.06
CA ARG A 18 -10.94 7.53 -11.91
C ARG A 18 -11.70 8.65 -11.19
N SER A 19 -11.90 8.53 -9.88
CA SER A 19 -12.57 9.55 -9.08
C SER A 19 -11.63 10.71 -8.75
N GLU A 20 -12.21 11.84 -8.35
CA GLU A 20 -11.45 12.90 -7.70
C GLU A 20 -10.84 12.41 -6.37
N PHE A 21 -9.68 12.95 -6.04
CA PHE A 21 -8.94 12.57 -4.83
C PHE A 21 -9.06 13.67 -3.77
N VAL A 22 -9.53 13.29 -2.59
CA VAL A 22 -9.47 14.13 -1.38
C VAL A 22 -8.23 13.72 -0.58
N ARG A 23 -7.44 14.71 -0.16
CA ARG A 23 -6.26 14.47 0.68
C ARG A 23 -6.63 14.72 2.13
N ALA A 24 -6.51 13.68 2.96
CA ALA A 24 -6.48 13.81 4.41
C ALA A 24 -5.04 14.07 4.90
N GLN A 25 -4.90 14.79 6.00
CA GLN A 25 -3.62 15.07 6.66
C GLN A 25 -3.13 13.88 7.49
N ASN A 26 -4.06 13.06 8.01
CA ASN A 26 -3.77 11.90 8.84
C ASN A 26 -4.91 10.85 8.75
N TYR A 27 -4.76 9.72 9.46
CA TYR A 27 -5.75 8.65 9.48
C TYR A 27 -7.05 9.04 10.18
N ASP A 28 -7.00 9.84 11.24
CA ASP A 28 -8.19 10.29 11.96
C ASP A 28 -9.12 11.11 11.04
N GLU A 29 -8.55 12.06 10.29
CA GLU A 29 -9.29 12.83 9.29
C GLU A 29 -9.80 11.94 8.16
N ALA A 30 -8.99 11.00 7.67
CA ALA A 30 -9.43 10.05 6.65
C ALA A 30 -10.63 9.21 7.15
N GLN A 31 -10.61 8.76 8.40
CA GLN A 31 -11.72 8.03 9.00
C GLN A 31 -12.98 8.89 9.11
N MET A 32 -12.86 10.16 9.52
CA MET A 32 -13.99 11.08 9.56
C MET A 32 -14.63 11.27 8.17
N LEU A 33 -13.81 11.39 7.12
CA LEU A 33 -14.30 11.51 5.74
C LEU A 33 -15.05 10.24 5.30
N ILE A 34 -14.53 9.06 5.61
CA ILE A 34 -15.19 7.77 5.32
C ILE A 34 -16.52 7.66 6.09
N ALA A 35 -16.51 7.94 7.40
CA ALA A 35 -17.69 7.86 8.26
C ALA A 35 -18.80 8.84 7.83
N SER A 36 -18.39 9.98 7.28
CA SER A 36 -19.30 10.99 6.70
C SER A 36 -19.71 10.69 5.26
N ASN A 37 -19.37 9.50 4.74
CA ASN A 37 -19.67 9.04 3.38
C ASN A 37 -19.11 9.96 2.27
N GLN A 38 -17.96 10.60 2.52
CA GLN A 38 -17.29 11.49 1.57
C GLN A 38 -16.28 10.77 0.66
N GLY A 39 -16.20 9.44 0.75
CA GLY A 39 -15.35 8.63 -0.11
C GLY A 39 -14.96 7.31 0.52
N TYR A 40 -13.90 6.71 -0.03
CA TYR A 40 -13.30 5.48 0.45
C TYR A 40 -11.78 5.63 0.46
N LEU A 41 -11.11 4.79 1.25
CA LEU A 41 -9.66 4.75 1.34
C LEU A 41 -9.15 3.39 0.89
N ILE A 42 -8.19 3.40 -0.03
CA ILE A 42 -7.44 2.19 -0.40
C ILE A 42 -6.24 2.09 0.53
N ILE A 43 -6.19 1.05 1.35
CA ILE A 43 -5.09 0.79 2.27
C ILE A 43 -4.49 -0.60 2.03
N ASN A 44 -3.24 -0.78 2.45
CA ASN A 44 -2.67 -2.11 2.59
C ASN A 44 -3.21 -2.76 3.87
N GLN A 45 -3.42 -4.08 3.85
CA GLN A 45 -3.90 -4.85 4.99
C GLN A 45 -3.04 -4.65 6.26
N ARG A 46 -1.72 -4.45 6.13
CA ARG A 46 -0.83 -4.17 7.27
C ARG A 46 -1.16 -2.87 8.01
N MET A 47 -1.86 -1.95 7.34
CA MET A 47 -2.25 -0.65 7.88
C MET A 47 -3.68 -0.66 8.46
N GLN A 48 -4.37 -1.80 8.43
CA GLN A 48 -5.71 -1.97 8.99
C GLN A 48 -5.77 -1.55 10.47
N SER A 49 -4.72 -1.85 11.26
CA SER A 49 -4.66 -1.49 12.68
C SER A 49 -4.57 0.02 12.93
N GLN A 50 -4.34 0.83 11.90
CA GLN A 50 -4.36 2.30 12.00
C GLN A 50 -5.77 2.87 11.91
N LEU A 51 -6.79 2.06 11.61
CA LEU A 51 -8.18 2.48 11.52
C LEU A 51 -9.04 1.76 12.55
N ASP A 52 -9.92 2.51 13.19
CA ASP A 52 -10.98 1.98 14.04
C ASP A 52 -11.98 1.11 13.24
N GLN A 53 -11.99 -0.18 13.54
CA GLN A 53 -12.78 -1.21 12.86
C GLN A 53 -14.28 -1.15 13.21
N GLU A 54 -14.67 -0.46 14.28
CA GLU A 54 -16.08 -0.23 14.59
C GLU A 54 -16.67 0.86 13.68
N ILE A 55 -15.83 1.78 13.21
CA ILE A 55 -16.22 2.92 12.37
C ILE A 55 -16.15 2.55 10.88
N VAL A 56 -15.10 1.83 10.45
CA VAL A 56 -14.88 1.53 9.02
C VAL A 56 -15.11 0.06 8.70
N LYS A 57 -15.75 -0.20 7.56
CA LYS A 57 -15.81 -1.54 6.96
C LYS A 57 -14.81 -1.65 5.82
N MET A 58 -14.01 -2.71 5.82
CA MET A 58 -13.09 -2.99 4.73
C MET A 58 -13.61 -4.05 3.78
N LEU A 59 -13.31 -3.83 2.50
CA LEU A 59 -13.64 -4.73 1.42
C LEU A 59 -12.34 -5.11 0.71
N PRO A 60 -12.08 -6.42 0.47
CA PRO A 60 -10.95 -6.84 -0.33
C PRO A 60 -11.10 -6.36 -1.77
N LEU A 61 -9.98 -5.96 -2.37
CA LEU A 61 -9.92 -5.39 -3.70
C LEU A 61 -9.49 -6.48 -4.70
N PHE A 62 -10.34 -6.77 -5.68
CA PHE A 62 -10.09 -7.78 -6.70
C PHE A 62 -9.86 -7.15 -8.07
N LYS A 63 -8.97 -7.76 -8.86
CA LYS A 63 -8.81 -7.48 -10.29
C LYS A 63 -9.31 -8.68 -11.09
N GLY A 64 -10.57 -8.59 -11.53
CA GLY A 64 -11.30 -9.75 -12.06
C GLY A 64 -11.49 -10.80 -10.97
N ASN A 65 -11.08 -12.05 -11.23
CA ASN A 65 -11.17 -13.14 -10.25
C ASN A 65 -9.94 -13.29 -9.35
N ARG A 66 -8.98 -12.34 -9.38
CA ARG A 66 -7.74 -12.41 -8.60
C ARG A 66 -7.73 -11.35 -7.51
N ASN A 67 -7.41 -11.76 -6.28
CA ASN A 67 -7.18 -10.81 -5.20
C ASN A 67 -5.94 -9.97 -5.52
N LEU A 68 -6.01 -8.67 -5.29
CA LEU A 68 -4.89 -7.79 -5.55
C LEU A 68 -3.85 -7.97 -4.44
N VAL A 69 -2.65 -8.42 -4.80
CA VAL A 69 -1.53 -8.61 -3.87
C VAL A 69 -0.49 -7.51 -4.04
N GLN A 70 0.05 -7.05 -2.93
CA GLN A 70 1.18 -6.12 -2.93
C GLN A 70 2.46 -6.89 -2.67
N ASN A 71 3.31 -6.98 -3.69
CA ASN A 71 4.64 -7.59 -3.56
C ASN A 71 5.64 -6.54 -3.09
N TYR A 72 6.41 -6.89 -2.05
CA TYR A 72 7.49 -6.06 -1.55
C TYR A 72 8.82 -6.59 -2.08
N TYR A 73 9.63 -5.70 -2.64
CA TYR A 73 10.92 -6.04 -3.21
C TYR A 73 12.01 -5.22 -2.54
N ALA A 74 13.07 -5.89 -2.10
CA ALA A 74 14.31 -5.24 -1.70
C ALA A 74 15.25 -5.19 -2.91
N TYR A 75 15.84 -4.03 -3.17
CA TYR A 75 16.78 -3.82 -4.27
C TYR A 75 18.11 -3.32 -3.72
N TRP A 76 19.20 -3.77 -4.34
CA TRP A 76 20.56 -3.30 -4.07
C TRP A 76 21.32 -3.12 -5.39
N GLN A 77 22.44 -2.41 -5.34
CA GLN A 77 23.31 -2.25 -6.51
C GLN A 77 23.96 -3.60 -6.85
N ALA A 78 24.10 -3.89 -8.14
CA ALA A 78 24.58 -5.19 -8.62
C ALA A 78 26.03 -5.50 -8.19
N ASP A 79 26.85 -4.47 -8.00
CA ASP A 79 28.23 -4.54 -7.51
C ASP A 79 28.32 -4.50 -5.97
N ASN A 80 27.19 -4.40 -5.27
CA ASN A 80 27.09 -4.40 -3.81
C ASN A 80 26.34 -5.66 -3.32
N SER A 81 26.80 -6.84 -3.74
CA SER A 81 26.33 -8.15 -3.27
C SER A 81 27.36 -8.79 -2.33
N GLY A 82 27.84 -8.03 -1.35
CA GLY A 82 28.72 -8.56 -0.31
C GLY A 82 27.96 -9.42 0.71
N TYR A 83 28.70 -10.18 1.52
CA TYR A 83 28.20 -11.07 2.56
C TYR A 83 27.06 -10.47 3.43
N TYR A 84 27.16 -9.19 3.79
CA TYR A 84 26.15 -8.51 4.61
C TYR A 84 24.82 -8.31 3.88
N ILE A 85 24.83 -8.06 2.58
CA ILE A 85 23.61 -7.88 1.78
C ILE A 85 22.88 -9.22 1.64
N GLU A 86 23.61 -10.30 1.44
CA GLU A 86 23.03 -11.65 1.40
C GLU A 86 22.44 -12.05 2.74
N THR A 87 23.18 -11.83 3.84
CA THR A 87 22.71 -12.11 5.19
C THR A 87 21.48 -11.28 5.53
N PHE A 88 21.47 -10.00 5.16
CA PHE A 88 20.30 -9.14 5.35
C PHE A 88 19.10 -9.60 4.52
N ALA A 89 19.31 -10.00 3.26
CA ALA A 89 18.24 -10.52 2.41
C ALA A 89 17.63 -11.81 3.01
N GLU A 90 18.46 -12.67 3.59
CA GLU A 90 18.00 -13.88 4.28
C GLU A 90 17.19 -13.55 5.54
N LEU A 91 17.69 -12.64 6.38
CA LEU A 91 16.95 -12.15 7.56
C LEU A 91 15.62 -11.52 7.15
N LEU A 92 15.60 -10.69 6.11
CA LEU A 92 14.38 -10.06 5.60
C LEU A 92 13.36 -11.14 5.16
N LYS A 93 13.81 -12.17 4.45
CA LYS A 93 12.94 -13.28 4.03
C LYS A 93 12.37 -14.00 5.24
N GLN A 94 13.17 -14.32 6.26
CA GLN A 94 12.70 -15.04 7.45
C GLN A 94 11.65 -14.27 8.25
N ASN A 95 11.74 -12.94 8.28
CA ASN A 95 10.83 -12.10 9.07
C ASN A 95 9.53 -11.72 8.34
N PHE A 96 9.49 -11.84 7.01
CA PHE A 96 8.38 -11.33 6.18
C PHE A 96 7.83 -12.29 5.12
N ALA A 97 8.43 -13.49 4.93
CA ALA A 97 7.98 -14.51 3.98
C ALA A 97 7.01 -15.52 4.59
#